data_AF-A0A940AC67-F1
#
_entry.id   AF-A0A940AC67-F1
#
_cell.length_a   1.000
_cell.length_b   1.000
_cell.length_c   1.000
_cell.angle_alpha   90.00
_cell.angle_beta   90.00
_cell.angle_gamma   90.00
#
_symmetry.space_group_name_H-M   'P 1'
#
loop_
_entity.id
_entity.type
_entity.pdbx_description
1 polymer ?
#
loop_
_entity_poly.entity_id
_entity_poly.type
_entity_poly.pdbx_seq_one_letter_code
_entity_poly.pdbx_strand_id
1 'polypeptide(L)'
;MQITTKEEHIDFLNGILSQAKILVAEGHTAVATLVMSQLIEIMGSYFDAKPMRSREQSANRFNTAIYKLFPIKYSKANKKSFLYYQLRTSIVHTLTPTCSVALKNGTSDQHLVEKDDITEIYVGNLLSDTEKAVGILIRLINEDKVKLKKLAAGEID
;
A
#
# COMPACT_ATOMS: atom_id res chain seq x y z
N MET A 1 -16.50 16.38 -3.74
CA MET A 1 -17.02 15.40 -4.74
C MET A 1 -17.02 13.97 -4.19
N GLN A 2 -17.80 13.00 -4.72
CA GLN A 2 -17.76 11.58 -4.29
C GLN A 2 -17.25 10.70 -5.44
N ILE A 3 -16.28 9.81 -5.16
CA ILE A 3 -15.82 8.78 -6.09
C ILE A 3 -16.78 7.59 -5.99
N THR A 4 -17.37 7.21 -7.12
CA THR A 4 -18.44 6.22 -7.21
C THR A 4 -18.37 5.32 -8.46
N THR A 5 -17.78 5.79 -9.56
CA THR A 5 -17.67 5.03 -10.81
C THR A 5 -16.35 4.25 -10.89
N LYS A 6 -16.29 3.23 -11.76
CA LYS A 6 -15.05 2.47 -11.99
C LYS A 6 -13.91 3.38 -12.42
N GLU A 7 -14.18 4.30 -13.34
CA GLU A 7 -13.20 5.25 -13.88
C GLU A 7 -12.63 6.15 -12.78
N GLU A 8 -13.49 6.79 -11.98
CA GLU A 8 -13.05 7.63 -10.85
C GLU A 8 -12.21 6.84 -9.84
N HIS A 9 -12.55 5.58 -9.59
CA HIS A 9 -11.79 4.70 -8.71
C HIS A 9 -10.40 4.36 -9.29
N ILE A 10 -10.32 4.11 -10.59
CA ILE A 10 -9.06 3.83 -11.29
C ILE A 10 -8.18 5.07 -11.28
N ASP A 11 -8.73 6.24 -11.58
CA ASP A 11 -8.02 7.52 -11.55
C ASP A 11 -7.51 7.85 -10.15
N PHE A 12 -8.33 7.62 -9.12
CA PHE A 12 -7.92 7.79 -7.73
C PHE A 12 -6.73 6.90 -7.36
N LEU A 13 -6.76 5.61 -7.72
CA LEU A 13 -5.66 4.67 -7.45
C LEU A 13 -4.38 5.07 -8.19
N ASN A 14 -4.50 5.45 -9.47
CA ASN A 14 -3.38 5.89 -10.29
C ASN A 14 -2.80 7.22 -9.80
N GLY A 15 -3.63 8.14 -9.32
CA GLY A 15 -3.21 9.42 -8.75
C GLY A 15 -2.32 9.22 -7.52
N ILE A 16 -2.72 8.36 -6.58
CA ILE A 16 -1.90 8.04 -5.40
C ILE A 16 -0.60 7.32 -5.81
N LEU A 17 -0.69 6.37 -6.74
CA LEU A 17 0.49 5.66 -7.24
C LEU A 17 1.49 6.61 -7.91
N SER A 18 1.02 7.60 -8.68
CA SER A 18 1.84 8.62 -9.31
C SER A 18 2.60 9.47 -8.28
N GLN A 19 1.92 9.90 -7.20
CA GLN A 19 2.57 10.60 -6.09
C GLN A 19 3.67 9.74 -5.45
N ALA A 20 3.41 8.45 -5.22
CA ALA A 20 4.44 7.53 -4.71
C ALA A 20 5.65 7.45 -5.66
N LYS A 21 5.44 7.34 -6.99
CA LYS A 21 6.52 7.30 -7.99
C LYS A 21 7.42 8.53 -7.92
N ILE A 22 6.83 9.73 -7.80
CA ILE A 22 7.58 11.00 -7.69
C ILE A 22 8.44 10.99 -6.42
N LEU A 23 7.85 10.67 -5.27
CA LEU A 23 8.57 10.64 -3.99
C LEU A 23 9.72 9.64 -3.98
N VAL A 24 9.55 8.48 -4.62
CA VAL A 24 10.62 7.49 -4.76
C VAL A 24 11.73 8.02 -5.66
N ALA A 25 11.40 8.65 -6.79
CA ALA A 25 12.37 9.22 -7.72
C ALA A 25 13.20 10.36 -7.07
N GLU A 26 12.59 11.15 -6.19
CA GLU A 26 13.23 12.22 -5.43
C GLU A 26 14.00 11.71 -4.19
N GLY A 27 13.93 10.41 -3.89
CA GLY A 27 14.64 9.81 -2.75
C GLY A 27 13.96 10.03 -1.39
N HIS A 28 12.71 10.52 -1.36
CA HIS A 28 11.90 10.72 -0.16
C HIS A 28 11.35 9.40 0.40
N THR A 29 12.26 8.49 0.74
CA THR A 29 12.03 7.07 1.06
C THR A 29 10.94 6.83 2.12
N ALA A 30 10.97 7.58 3.23
CA ALA A 30 9.99 7.43 4.30
C ALA A 30 8.58 7.88 3.88
N VAL A 31 8.48 9.03 3.22
CA VAL A 31 7.21 9.60 2.76
C VAL A 31 6.63 8.76 1.62
N ALA A 32 7.46 8.30 0.69
CA ALA A 32 7.08 7.33 -0.34
C ALA A 32 6.49 6.07 0.30
N THR A 33 7.14 5.52 1.33
CA THR A 33 6.66 4.32 2.04
C THR A 33 5.33 4.57 2.75
N LEU A 34 5.15 5.75 3.33
CA LEU A 34 3.89 6.16 3.94
C LEU A 34 2.74 6.18 2.93
N VAL A 35 2.95 6.81 1.77
CA VAL A 35 1.95 6.90 0.69
C VAL A 35 1.62 5.50 0.15
N MET A 36 2.63 4.68 -0.13
CA MET A 36 2.42 3.30 -0.57
C MET A 36 1.67 2.47 0.48
N SER A 37 1.99 2.64 1.76
CA SER A 37 1.31 1.91 2.84
C SER A 37 -0.17 2.28 2.95
N GLN A 38 -0.50 3.56 2.75
CA GLN A 38 -1.88 4.01 2.67
C GLN A 38 -2.59 3.44 1.43
N LEU A 39 -1.91 3.39 0.29
CA LEU A 39 -2.44 2.79 -0.93
C LEU A 39 -2.72 1.29 -0.75
N ILE A 40 -1.82 0.54 -0.11
CA ILE A 40 -2.01 -0.88 0.23
C ILE A 40 -3.25 -1.07 1.09
N GLU A 41 -3.44 -0.24 2.13
CA GLU A 41 -4.65 -0.26 2.96
C GLU A 41 -5.92 0.02 2.14
N ILE A 42 -5.89 1.02 1.26
CA ILE A 42 -7.01 1.37 0.37
C ILE A 42 -7.36 0.18 -0.54
N MET A 43 -6.37 -0.44 -1.18
CA MET A 43 -6.57 -1.62 -2.03
C MET A 43 -7.25 -2.76 -1.26
N GLY A 44 -6.84 -2.97 -0.01
CA GLY A 44 -7.42 -3.98 0.88
C GLY A 44 -8.90 -3.78 1.16
N SER A 45 -9.34 -2.51 1.19
CA SER A 45 -10.75 -2.18 1.48
C SER A 45 -11.72 -2.76 0.46
N TYR A 46 -11.33 -2.90 -0.81
CA TYR A 46 -12.17 -3.42 -1.90
C TYR A 46 -12.57 -4.90 -1.69
N PHE A 47 -11.89 -5.60 -0.79
CA PHE A 47 -12.16 -7.00 -0.45
C PHE A 47 -13.01 -7.19 0.81
N ASP A 48 -13.46 -6.12 1.46
CA ASP A 48 -14.39 -6.20 2.60
C ASP A 48 -15.76 -5.56 2.29
N ALA A 49 -16.75 -5.82 3.15
CA ALA A 49 -18.08 -5.23 3.02
C ALA A 49 -18.26 -3.89 3.77
N LYS A 50 -17.28 -3.48 4.59
CA LYS A 50 -17.39 -2.34 5.50
C LYS A 50 -17.18 -1.00 4.79
N PRO A 51 -17.80 0.10 5.23
CA PRO A 51 -17.51 1.42 4.70
C PRO A 51 -16.01 1.78 4.80
N MET A 52 -15.49 2.62 3.91
CA MET A 52 -14.07 3.01 3.94
C MET A 52 -13.65 3.61 5.29
N ARG A 53 -14.52 4.39 5.95
CA ARG A 53 -14.23 5.02 7.25
C ARG A 53 -14.53 4.13 8.47
N SER A 54 -14.74 2.83 8.28
CA SER A 54 -14.99 1.91 9.39
C SER A 54 -13.77 1.81 10.31
N ARG A 55 -13.98 1.98 11.62
CA ARG A 55 -12.93 1.90 12.64
C ARG A 55 -12.30 0.50 12.67
N GLU A 56 -11.03 0.45 13.09
CA GLU A 56 -10.30 -0.80 13.36
C GLU A 56 -10.17 -1.75 12.15
N GLN A 57 -10.26 -1.22 10.92
CA GLN A 57 -10.09 -2.01 9.69
C GLN A 57 -8.73 -1.86 9.03
N SER A 58 -7.91 -0.90 9.47
CA SER A 58 -6.63 -0.56 8.82
C SER A 58 -5.69 -1.76 8.72
N ALA A 59 -5.43 -2.46 9.84
CA ALA A 59 -4.61 -3.67 9.85
C ALA A 59 -5.19 -4.78 8.96
N ASN A 60 -6.49 -5.06 9.08
CA ASN A 60 -7.15 -6.12 8.32
C ASN A 60 -7.10 -5.86 6.81
N ARG A 61 -7.33 -4.62 6.38
CA ARG A 61 -7.28 -4.22 4.97
C ARG A 61 -5.87 -4.29 4.43
N PHE A 62 -4.90 -3.72 5.15
CA PHE A 62 -3.50 -3.78 4.77
C PHE A 62 -3.06 -5.24 4.57
N ASN A 63 -3.33 -6.10 5.55
CA ASN A 63 -3.01 -7.52 5.48
C ASN A 63 -3.72 -8.21 4.30
N THR A 64 -5.01 -7.90 4.08
CA THR A 64 -5.79 -8.48 2.99
C THR A 64 -5.19 -8.13 1.62
N ALA A 65 -4.75 -6.88 1.42
CA ALA A 65 -4.05 -6.49 0.20
C ALA A 65 -2.74 -7.27 0.03
N ILE A 66 -1.93 -7.37 1.08
CA ILE A 66 -0.68 -8.15 1.06
C ILE A 66 -0.93 -9.61 0.65
N TYR A 67 -1.96 -10.25 1.19
CA TYR A 67 -2.25 -11.65 0.90
C TYR A 67 -2.88 -11.90 -0.48
N LYS A 68 -3.63 -10.92 -1.01
CA LYS A 68 -4.37 -11.09 -2.28
C LYS A 68 -3.68 -10.52 -3.51
N LEU A 69 -2.89 -9.46 -3.34
CA LEU A 69 -2.37 -8.67 -4.46
C LEU A 69 -0.84 -8.70 -4.59
N PHE A 70 -0.11 -9.01 -3.51
CA PHE A 70 1.35 -8.98 -3.49
C PHE A 70 1.96 -10.37 -3.70
N PRO A 71 3.20 -10.45 -4.18
CA PRO A 71 3.93 -11.71 -4.27
C PRO A 71 4.03 -12.41 -2.90
N ILE A 72 4.04 -13.75 -2.90
CA ILE A 72 3.99 -14.57 -1.67
C ILE A 72 5.09 -14.26 -0.64
N LYS A 73 6.22 -13.68 -1.07
CA LYS A 73 7.30 -13.22 -0.17
C LYS A 73 6.80 -12.18 0.85
N TYR A 74 5.92 -11.27 0.46
CA TYR A 74 5.33 -10.29 1.39
C TYR A 74 4.42 -10.98 2.40
N SER A 75 3.67 -11.99 1.98
CA SER A 75 2.85 -12.80 2.88
C SER A 75 3.69 -13.53 3.93
N LYS A 76 4.85 -14.05 3.54
CA LYS A 76 5.80 -14.71 4.45
C LYS A 76 6.40 -13.74 5.48
N ALA A 77 6.72 -12.51 5.05
CA ALA A 77 7.24 -11.45 5.92
C ALA A 77 6.15 -10.84 6.83
N ASN A 78 4.89 -10.85 6.42
CA ASN A 78 3.78 -10.21 7.15
C ASN A 78 3.22 -11.05 8.32
N LYS A 79 4.02 -11.91 8.95
CA LYS A 79 3.60 -12.69 10.12
C LYS A 79 3.14 -11.75 11.23
N LYS A 80 1.98 -12.05 11.84
CA LYS A 80 1.38 -11.21 12.91
C LYS A 80 1.24 -9.73 12.52
N SER A 81 0.96 -9.44 11.24
CA SER A 81 0.84 -8.07 10.71
C SER A 81 2.13 -7.24 10.79
N PHE A 82 3.31 -7.89 10.77
CA PHE A 82 4.60 -7.21 10.87
C PHE A 82 4.73 -6.04 9.89
N LEU A 83 4.44 -6.23 8.60
CA LEU A 83 4.58 -5.17 7.60
C LEU A 83 3.62 -4.01 7.86
N TYR A 84 2.41 -4.29 8.36
CA TYR A 84 1.46 -3.24 8.74
C TYR A 84 2.04 -2.37 9.87
N TYR A 85 2.53 -2.99 10.94
CA TYR A 85 3.07 -2.22 12.07
C TYR A 85 4.29 -1.39 11.66
N GLN A 86 5.16 -1.96 10.83
CA GLN A 86 6.39 -1.29 10.42
C GLN A 86 6.17 -0.19 9.40
N LEU A 87 5.38 -0.44 8.36
CA LEU A 87 5.24 0.49 7.22
C LEU A 87 4.10 1.47 7.38
N ARG A 88 3.04 1.07 8.09
CA ARG A 88 1.87 1.92 8.31
C ARG A 88 1.92 2.55 9.68
N THR A 89 1.91 1.78 10.76
CA THR A 89 1.77 2.34 12.10
C THR A 89 2.99 3.18 12.49
N SER A 90 4.20 2.63 12.43
CA SER A 90 5.41 3.33 12.85
C SER A 90 5.69 4.58 12.00
N ILE A 91 5.68 4.46 10.67
CA ILE A 91 6.00 5.58 9.78
C ILE A 91 4.97 6.71 9.88
N VAL A 92 3.68 6.42 10.09
CA VAL A 92 2.68 7.48 10.34
C VAL A 92 3.00 8.30 11.58
N HIS A 93 3.51 7.66 12.63
CA HIS A 93 3.75 8.32 13.90
C HIS A 93 5.10 9.03 13.98
N THR A 94 6.13 8.51 13.31
CA THR A 94 7.50 8.99 13.50
C THR A 94 8.23 9.34 12.21
N LEU A 95 7.64 9.09 11.03
CA LEU A 95 8.29 9.16 9.72
C LEU A 95 9.57 8.30 9.63
N THR A 96 9.72 7.35 10.53
CA THR A 96 10.86 6.44 10.60
C THR A 96 10.36 5.01 10.84
N PRO A 97 10.99 4.00 10.23
CA PRO A 97 10.74 2.61 10.62
C PRO A 97 11.25 2.36 12.05
N THR A 98 10.83 1.25 12.66
CA THR A 98 11.45 0.82 13.93
C THR A 98 12.84 0.23 13.68
N CYS A 99 13.57 -0.08 14.76
CA CYS A 99 14.89 -0.75 14.71
C CYS A 99 14.88 -2.07 13.92
N SER A 100 13.71 -2.67 13.68
CA SER A 100 13.52 -3.93 12.97
C SER A 100 13.37 -3.78 11.46
N VAL A 101 13.34 -2.56 10.91
CA VAL A 101 13.22 -2.33 9.46
C VAL A 101 14.19 -1.26 8.98
N ALA A 102 14.93 -1.56 7.91
CA ALA A 102 15.74 -0.59 7.20
C ALA A 102 15.11 -0.30 5.83
N LEU A 103 14.66 0.94 5.64
CA LEU A 103 14.20 1.39 4.33
C LEU A 103 15.42 1.81 3.49
N LYS A 104 15.62 1.12 2.37
CA LYS A 104 16.72 1.38 1.44
C LYS A 104 16.17 2.02 0.16
N ASN A 105 16.86 3.03 -0.33
CA ASN A 105 16.55 3.60 -1.64
C ASN A 105 16.98 2.63 -2.77
N GLY A 106 16.33 2.73 -3.93
CA GLY A 106 16.64 1.93 -5.11
C GLY A 106 16.01 0.53 -5.10
N THR A 107 16.59 -0.37 -5.91
CA THR A 107 16.12 -1.75 -6.09
C THR A 107 17.22 -2.77 -5.76
N SER A 108 16.78 -3.98 -5.47
CA SER A 108 17.60 -5.16 -5.23
C SER A 108 16.92 -6.39 -5.84
N ASP A 109 17.70 -7.41 -6.19
CA ASP A 109 17.16 -8.73 -6.58
C ASP A 109 16.34 -9.34 -5.44
N GLN A 110 16.67 -8.97 -4.20
CA GLN A 110 15.94 -9.35 -3.01
C GLN A 110 15.09 -8.18 -2.52
N HIS A 111 13.79 -8.23 -2.83
CA HIS A 111 12.82 -7.18 -2.47
C HIS A 111 12.66 -6.98 -0.96
N LEU A 112 12.87 -8.06 -0.20
CA LEU A 112 12.85 -8.13 1.26
C LEU A 112 14.02 -9.02 1.68
N VAL A 113 14.87 -8.51 2.57
CA VAL A 113 16.01 -9.27 3.12
C VAL A 113 15.91 -9.26 4.63
N GLU A 114 15.82 -10.42 5.26
CA GLU A 114 15.99 -10.53 6.70
C GLU A 114 17.49 -10.72 6.98
N LYS A 115 18.11 -9.76 7.66
CA LYS A 115 19.52 -9.79 8.03
C LYS A 115 19.69 -9.23 9.44
N ASP A 116 20.33 -9.98 10.34
CA ASP A 116 20.63 -9.55 11.70
C ASP A 116 19.40 -8.98 12.45
N ASP A 117 18.26 -9.68 12.35
CA ASP A 117 16.93 -9.28 12.88
C ASP A 117 16.34 -7.98 12.30
N ILE A 118 16.95 -7.45 11.24
CA ILE A 118 16.47 -6.30 10.48
C ILE A 118 15.90 -6.79 9.15
N THR A 119 14.66 -6.38 8.86
CA THR A 119 14.06 -6.55 7.54
C THR A 119 14.41 -5.33 6.67
N GLU A 120 15.29 -5.52 5.70
CA GLU A 120 15.61 -4.52 4.70
C GLU A 120 14.53 -4.50 3.63
N ILE A 121 14.01 -3.31 3.33
CA ILE A 121 12.99 -3.09 2.32
C ILE A 121 13.51 -2.07 1.32
N TYR A 122 13.71 -2.53 0.09
CA TYR A 122 14.10 -1.68 -1.02
C TYR A 122 12.85 -0.98 -1.57
N VAL A 123 12.81 0.33 -1.41
CA VAL A 123 11.62 1.13 -1.72
C VAL A 123 11.26 1.10 -3.21
N GLY A 124 12.25 0.96 -4.10
CA GLY A 124 11.99 0.76 -5.53
C GLY A 124 11.31 -0.58 -5.83
N ASN A 125 11.67 -1.67 -5.13
CA ASN A 125 10.97 -2.94 -5.27
C ASN A 125 9.56 -2.88 -4.69
N LEU A 126 9.39 -2.22 -3.53
CA LEU A 126 8.08 -2.00 -2.92
C LEU A 126 7.16 -1.20 -3.87
N LEU A 127 7.68 -0.17 -4.52
CA LEU A 127 6.95 0.59 -5.54
C LEU A 127 6.55 -0.30 -6.72
N SER A 128 7.50 -1.05 -7.29
CA SER A 128 7.23 -1.93 -8.44
C SER A 128 6.14 -2.97 -8.12
N ASP A 129 6.16 -3.56 -6.92
CA ASP A 129 5.15 -4.53 -6.53
C ASP A 129 3.82 -3.88 -6.14
N THR A 130 3.84 -2.66 -5.61
CA THR A 130 2.63 -1.86 -5.39
C THR A 130 1.96 -1.49 -6.71
N GLU A 131 2.72 -1.12 -7.74
CA GLU A 131 2.21 -0.86 -9.08
C GLU A 131 1.55 -2.10 -9.71
N LYS A 132 2.19 -3.27 -9.58
CA LYS A 132 1.58 -4.54 -10.03
C LYS A 132 0.29 -4.85 -9.27
N ALA A 133 0.27 -4.63 -7.96
CA ALA A 133 -0.91 -4.83 -7.13
C ALA A 133 -2.06 -3.90 -7.54
N VAL A 134 -1.77 -2.63 -7.86
CA VAL A 134 -2.74 -1.68 -8.43
C VAL A 134 -3.27 -2.20 -9.76
N GLY A 135 -2.40 -2.66 -10.67
CA GLY A 135 -2.82 -3.24 -11.96
C GLY A 135 -3.75 -4.45 -11.81
N ILE A 136 -3.46 -5.35 -10.86
CA ILE A 136 -4.34 -6.48 -10.54
C ILE A 136 -5.70 -5.99 -10.03
N LEU A 137 -5.72 -5.02 -9.11
CA LEU A 137 -6.97 -4.48 -8.57
C LEU A 137 -7.80 -3.77 -9.65
N ILE A 138 -7.18 -2.97 -10.52
CA ILE A 138 -7.86 -2.33 -11.65
C ILE A 138 -8.53 -3.37 -12.55
N ARG A 139 -7.83 -4.47 -12.87
CA ARG A 139 -8.43 -5.57 -13.62
C ARG A 139 -9.66 -6.14 -12.90
N LEU A 140 -9.56 -6.38 -11.59
CA LEU A 140 -10.71 -6.88 -10.80
C LEU A 140 -11.88 -5.89 -10.76
N ILE A 141 -11.60 -4.58 -10.71
CA ILE A 141 -12.62 -3.52 -10.79
C ILE A 141 -13.33 -3.58 -12.15
N ASN A 142 -12.57 -3.65 -13.24
CA ASN A 142 -13.12 -3.73 -14.59
C ASN A 142 -13.99 -4.97 -14.79
N GLU A 143 -13.56 -6.11 -14.24
CA GLU A 143 -14.28 -7.40 -14.28
C GLU A 143 -15.42 -7.52 -13.24
N ASP A 144 -15.76 -6.46 -12.49
CA ASP A 144 -16.79 -6.48 -11.43
C ASP A 144 -16.56 -7.54 -10.33
N LYS A 145 -15.30 -7.95 -10.13
CA LYS A 145 -14.92 -8.97 -9.12
C LYS A 145 -14.67 -8.40 -7.73
N VAL A 146 -14.74 -7.08 -7.57
CA VAL A 146 -14.62 -6.38 -6.28
C VAL A 146 -15.69 -5.31 -6.16
N LYS A 147 -16.08 -5.00 -4.92
CA LYS A 147 -17.10 -3.99 -4.66
C LYS A 147 -16.48 -2.60 -4.57
N LEU A 148 -16.98 -1.67 -5.38
CA LEU A 148 -16.61 -0.26 -5.29
C LEU A 148 -17.03 0.34 -3.94
N LYS A 149 -16.23 1.28 -3.44
CA LYS A 149 -16.42 1.94 -2.15
C LYS A 149 -16.79 3.39 -2.38
N LYS A 150 -17.77 3.91 -1.65
CA LYS A 150 -17.99 5.36 -1.64
C LYS A 150 -16.79 6.05 -0.98
N LEU A 151 -16.03 6.83 -1.74
CA LEU A 151 -14.92 7.64 -1.24
C LEU A 151 -15.28 9.13 -1.38
N ALA A 152 -14.84 9.93 -0.42
CA ALA A 152 -14.92 11.38 -0.55
C ALA A 152 -13.68 11.87 -1.29
N ALA A 153 -13.86 12.58 -2.41
CA ALA A 153 -12.80 13.39 -3.01
C ALA A 153 -12.69 14.68 -2.19
N GLY A 154 -11.46 14.98 -1.74
CA GLY A 154 -11.15 16.10 -0.83
C GLY A 154 -11.24 17.48 -1.46
N GLU A 155 -11.48 17.57 -2.78
CA GLU A 155 -11.72 18.84 -3.44
C GLU A 155 -13.14 19.32 -3.11
N ILE A 156 -13.18 20.44 -2.39
CA ILE A 156 -14.27 21.39 -2.32
C ILE A 156 -13.82 22.51 -3.24
N ASP A 157 -14.59 22.78 -4.30
CA ASP A 157 -14.36 23.90 -5.22
C ASP A 157 -14.13 25.23 -4.48
#